data_AF-A0A452ZDA6-F1
#
_entry.id   AF-A0A452ZDA6-F1
#
_cell.length_a   1.000
_cell.length_b   1.000
_cell.length_c   1.000
_cell.angle_alpha   90.00
_cell.angle_beta   90.00
_cell.angle_gamma   90.00
#
_symmetry.space_group_name_H-M   'P 1'
#
loop_
_entity.id
_entity.type
_entity.pdbx_description
1 polymer ?
#
loop_
_entity_poly.entity_id
_entity_poly.type
_entity_poly.pdbx_seq_one_letter_code
_entity_poly.pdbx_strand_id
1 'polypeptide(L)'
;MIRGPNLVARKWSPVVAVVGDMIYALTSTPDHVQEPNFVPLFEVLDLSKPDVIETAEGVLSLADTCTWMPLPYPLCFPCKLTPTDFRRPPMISVASSVVVEPYILISVSRPYNFTYAFDTSSGEWHQVEGEQLPFVGAAAPHGGGIFLAPSHKYGPIKAYCIRVSTSGKGGAIELSTTVIPVRNEEHEEINARGARYVHLDREHFALLSWQKDSGRYMSYDTKTDETYPRKLYLNLVTYRTGRCVLEGKTPEIVVSCQSEQAFRICSSPGFSDAPIAFTLSIYK
;
A
#
# COMPACT_ATOMS: atom_id res chain seq x y z
N MET A 1 -2.81 -10.15 -18.84
CA MET A 1 -2.91 -10.22 -17.37
C MET A 1 -2.61 -11.65 -16.98
N ILE A 2 -1.62 -11.90 -16.12
CA ILE A 2 -1.29 -13.24 -15.64
C ILE A 2 -1.95 -13.44 -14.28
N ARG A 3 -2.67 -14.54 -14.09
CA ARG A 3 -3.31 -14.86 -12.82
C ARG A 3 -2.29 -15.43 -11.83
N GLY A 4 -2.17 -14.82 -10.66
CA GLY A 4 -1.34 -15.33 -9.57
C GLY A 4 -2.04 -16.40 -8.73
N PRO A 5 -1.28 -17.16 -7.91
CA PRO A 5 -1.82 -18.12 -6.95
C PRO A 5 -2.64 -17.41 -5.86
N ASN A 6 -3.58 -18.13 -5.25
CA ASN A 6 -4.30 -17.62 -4.10
C ASN A 6 -3.37 -17.53 -2.88
N LEU A 7 -3.53 -16.48 -2.06
CA LEU A 7 -2.92 -16.40 -0.73
C LEU A 7 -3.31 -17.62 0.12
N VAL A 8 -2.46 -18.02 1.05
CA VAL A 8 -2.77 -19.12 2.00
C VAL A 8 -3.95 -18.73 2.88
N ALA A 9 -3.99 -17.48 3.36
CA ALA A 9 -5.14 -16.92 4.07
C ALA A 9 -5.67 -15.66 3.39
N ARG A 10 -6.99 -15.50 3.38
CA ARG A 10 -7.64 -14.30 2.80
C ARG A 10 -7.25 -13.06 3.61
N LYS A 11 -6.85 -11.99 2.92
CA LYS A 11 -6.49 -10.70 3.51
C LYS A 11 -7.33 -9.59 2.91
N TRP A 12 -7.96 -8.78 3.74
CA TRP A 12 -8.59 -7.55 3.31
C TRP A 12 -7.58 -6.42 3.29
N SER A 13 -7.41 -5.81 2.11
CA SER A 13 -6.51 -4.67 1.90
C SER A 13 -5.11 -4.90 2.49
N PRO A 14 -4.42 -5.98 2.10
CA PRO A 14 -3.09 -6.27 2.62
C PRO A 14 -2.11 -5.15 2.28
N VAL A 15 -1.10 -4.98 3.13
CA VAL A 15 0.13 -4.30 2.74
C VAL A 15 0.86 -5.23 1.79
N VAL A 16 1.13 -4.76 0.58
CA VAL A 16 1.87 -5.50 -0.43
C VAL A 16 3.19 -4.79 -0.69
N ALA A 17 4.28 -5.53 -0.63
CA ALA A 17 5.62 -5.04 -0.88
C ALA A 17 6.30 -5.93 -1.92
N VAL A 18 7.11 -5.32 -2.79
CA VAL A 18 7.94 -6.03 -3.77
C VAL A 18 9.39 -5.72 -3.47
N VAL A 19 10.21 -6.76 -3.34
CA VAL A 19 11.66 -6.65 -3.10
C VAL A 19 12.35 -7.63 -4.05
N GLY A 20 13.05 -7.11 -5.07
CA GLY A 20 13.54 -7.93 -6.16
C GLY A 20 12.42 -8.76 -6.81
N ASP A 21 12.61 -10.08 -6.87
CA ASP A 21 11.64 -11.04 -7.43
C ASP A 21 10.65 -11.60 -6.39
N MET A 22 10.64 -11.05 -5.18
CA MET A 22 9.78 -11.49 -4.09
C MET A 22 8.61 -10.53 -3.90
N ILE A 23 7.40 -11.08 -3.76
CA ILE A 23 6.20 -10.33 -3.38
C ILE A 23 5.79 -10.73 -1.97
N TYR A 24 5.68 -9.77 -1.07
CA TYR A 24 5.27 -9.96 0.32
C TYR A 24 3.85 -9.44 0.52
N ALA A 25 3.05 -10.18 1.28
CA ALA A 25 1.69 -9.80 1.64
C ALA A 25 1.50 -9.88 3.16
N LEU A 26 1.27 -8.72 3.77
CA LEU A 26 1.03 -8.57 5.21
C LEU A 26 -0.41 -8.12 5.45
N THR A 27 -1.09 -8.77 6.39
CA THR A 27 -2.38 -8.32 6.91
C THR A 27 -2.25 -6.92 7.53
N SER A 28 -3.05 -5.96 7.04
CA SER A 28 -3.03 -4.58 7.55
C SER A 28 -3.79 -4.42 8.87
N THR A 29 -4.78 -5.28 9.14
CA THR A 29 -5.59 -5.30 10.36
C THR A 29 -5.83 -6.75 10.79
N PRO A 30 -4.95 -7.36 11.61
CA PRO A 30 -5.10 -8.75 12.02
C PRO A 30 -6.43 -9.01 12.72
N ASP A 31 -7.09 -10.10 12.34
CA ASP A 31 -8.20 -10.69 13.06
C ASP A 31 -7.67 -11.92 13.82
N HIS A 32 -8.22 -12.17 15.00
CA HIS A 32 -7.80 -13.25 15.90
C HIS A 32 -8.87 -14.33 16.08
N VAL A 33 -9.99 -14.21 15.37
CA VAL A 33 -11.16 -15.09 15.50
C VAL A 33 -11.43 -15.82 14.20
N GLN A 34 -11.46 -15.12 13.06
CA GLN A 34 -11.82 -15.74 11.78
C GLN A 34 -11.26 -14.99 10.57
N GLU A 35 -11.29 -15.66 9.41
CA GLU A 35 -10.99 -15.01 8.14
C GLU A 35 -12.05 -13.96 7.77
N PRO A 36 -11.70 -13.01 6.89
CA PRO A 36 -10.35 -12.63 6.41
C PRO A 36 -9.49 -11.94 7.48
N ASN A 37 -8.18 -11.83 7.21
CA ASN A 37 -7.14 -11.28 8.08
C ASN A 37 -6.68 -12.19 9.23
N PHE A 38 -6.98 -13.48 9.13
CA PHE A 38 -6.50 -14.49 10.06
C PHE A 38 -5.13 -15.05 9.67
N VAL A 39 -4.57 -15.94 10.49
CA VAL A 39 -3.24 -16.53 10.26
C VAL A 39 -3.22 -17.39 8.98
N PRO A 40 -2.10 -17.43 8.23
CA PRO A 40 -0.86 -16.66 8.43
C PRO A 40 -1.03 -15.16 8.15
N LEU A 41 -0.43 -14.32 9.01
CA LEU A 41 -0.55 -12.85 8.89
C LEU A 41 0.40 -12.26 7.85
N PHE A 42 1.52 -12.93 7.59
CA PHE A 42 2.55 -12.49 6.67
C PHE A 42 2.99 -13.65 5.79
N GLU A 43 3.08 -13.39 4.49
CA GLU A 43 3.38 -14.41 3.47
C GLU A 43 4.27 -13.82 2.37
N VAL A 44 4.99 -14.69 1.67
CA VAL A 44 5.82 -14.33 0.51
C VAL A 44 5.55 -15.24 -0.68
N LEU A 45 5.59 -14.66 -1.87
CA LEU A 45 5.57 -15.35 -3.16
C LEU A 45 6.90 -15.09 -3.86
N ASP A 46 7.62 -16.17 -4.19
CA ASP A 46 8.87 -16.12 -4.93
C ASP A 46 8.59 -16.21 -6.44
N LEU A 47 8.99 -15.17 -7.17
CA LEU A 47 8.88 -15.09 -8.63
C LEU A 47 10.26 -15.13 -9.33
N SER A 48 11.32 -15.57 -8.66
CA SER A 48 12.68 -15.67 -9.25
C SER A 48 12.75 -16.66 -10.42
N LYS A 49 11.85 -17.65 -10.43
CA LYS A 49 11.68 -18.63 -11.52
C LYS A 49 10.19 -18.84 -11.78
N PRO A 50 9.52 -17.85 -12.39
CA PRO A 50 8.09 -17.93 -12.60
C PRO A 50 7.82 -18.93 -13.70
N ASP A 51 7.07 -19.98 -13.38
CA ASP A 51 6.56 -20.90 -14.38
C ASP A 51 5.16 -20.42 -14.79
N VAL A 52 4.96 -20.13 -16.07
CA VAL A 52 3.71 -19.58 -16.61
C VAL A 52 3.08 -20.61 -17.51
N ILE A 53 1.86 -21.00 -17.18
CA ILE A 53 1.07 -21.96 -17.92
C ILE A 53 -0.16 -21.27 -18.54
N GLU A 54 -0.62 -21.80 -19.66
CA GLU A 54 -1.90 -21.41 -20.26
C GLU A 54 -2.97 -22.41 -19.79
N THR A 55 -4.01 -21.91 -19.12
CA THR A 55 -5.12 -22.76 -18.66
C THR A 55 -5.97 -23.23 -19.84
N ALA A 56 -6.83 -24.22 -19.62
CA ALA A 56 -7.75 -24.72 -20.64
C ALA A 56 -8.69 -23.61 -21.20
N GLU A 57 -8.90 -22.53 -20.44
CA GLU A 57 -9.68 -21.35 -20.83
C GLU A 57 -8.87 -20.28 -21.59
N GLY A 58 -7.61 -20.57 -21.96
CA GLY A 58 -6.73 -19.62 -22.65
C GLY A 58 -6.23 -18.48 -21.76
N VAL A 59 -6.28 -18.66 -20.44
CA VAL A 59 -5.84 -17.66 -19.47
C VAL A 59 -4.41 -17.99 -19.03
N LEU A 60 -3.50 -17.03 -19.10
CA LEU A 60 -2.16 -17.19 -18.55
C LEU A 60 -2.22 -17.17 -17.01
N SER A 61 -1.68 -18.20 -16.36
CA SER A 61 -1.53 -18.25 -14.90
C SER A 61 -0.11 -18.65 -14.51
N LEU A 62 0.29 -18.28 -13.29
CA LEU A 62 1.44 -18.92 -12.67
C LEU A 62 1.10 -20.39 -12.40
N ALA A 63 2.08 -21.27 -12.60
CA ALA A 63 1.95 -22.69 -12.31
C ALA A 63 1.73 -22.92 -10.81
N ASP A 64 1.16 -24.07 -10.47
CA ASP A 64 0.88 -24.47 -9.08
C ASP A 64 2.15 -24.63 -8.23
N THR A 65 3.35 -24.62 -8.84
CA THR A 65 4.64 -24.59 -8.13
C THR A 65 4.95 -23.22 -7.54
N CYS A 66 4.38 -22.15 -8.09
CA CYS A 66 4.48 -20.81 -7.53
C CYS A 66 3.40 -20.67 -6.45
N THR A 67 3.79 -20.80 -5.18
CA THR A 67 2.87 -20.76 -4.04
C THR A 67 3.28 -19.70 -3.03
N TRP A 68 2.30 -19.18 -2.31
CA TRP A 68 2.55 -18.32 -1.16
C TRP A 68 3.05 -19.15 0.01
N MET A 69 4.11 -18.68 0.66
CA MET A 69 4.73 -19.31 1.82
C MET A 69 4.52 -18.43 3.07
N PRO A 70 4.03 -19.00 4.19
CA PRO A 70 3.94 -18.28 5.45
C PRO A 70 5.33 -17.83 5.94
N LEU A 71 5.39 -16.61 6.47
CA LEU A 71 6.58 -16.04 7.09
C LEU A 71 6.40 -15.85 8.60
N PRO A 72 7.50 -15.58 9.35
CA PRO A 72 7.41 -15.27 10.76
C PRO A 72 6.44 -14.13 11.06
N TYR A 73 5.74 -14.25 12.18
CA TYR A 73 4.79 -13.25 12.64
C TYR A 73 5.50 -11.93 12.92
N PRO A 74 4.93 -10.79 12.48
CA PRO A 74 5.43 -9.48 12.88
C PRO A 74 5.45 -9.35 14.40
N LEU A 75 6.53 -8.81 14.96
CA LEU A 75 6.66 -8.59 16.41
C LEU A 75 5.53 -7.70 16.98
N CYS A 76 4.94 -6.87 16.13
CA CYS A 76 3.83 -6.00 16.48
C CYS A 76 2.48 -6.72 16.64
N PHE A 77 2.34 -7.96 16.18
CA PHE A 77 1.09 -8.71 16.24
C PHE A 77 1.22 -9.83 17.27
N PRO A 78 0.40 -9.83 18.33
CA PRO A 78 0.48 -10.88 19.35
C PRO A 78 0.10 -12.23 18.74
N CYS A 79 1.06 -13.16 18.74
CA CYS A 79 0.86 -14.52 18.25
C CYS A 79 0.13 -15.42 19.26
N LYS A 80 0.10 -15.02 20.55
CA LYS A 80 -0.59 -15.72 21.64
C LYS A 80 -1.38 -14.70 22.46
N LEU A 81 -2.69 -14.81 22.42
CA LEU A 81 -3.59 -14.04 23.27
C LEU A 81 -3.88 -14.81 24.55
N THR A 82 -3.93 -14.12 25.69
CA THR A 82 -4.48 -14.72 26.91
C THR A 82 -6.00 -14.91 26.75
N PRO A 83 -6.67 -15.76 27.55
CA PRO A 83 -8.13 -15.87 27.52
C PRO A 83 -8.84 -14.53 27.73
N THR A 84 -8.23 -13.61 28.47
CA THR A 84 -8.74 -12.24 28.68
C THR A 84 -8.60 -11.41 27.40
N ASP A 85 -7.44 -11.44 26.76
CA ASP A 85 -7.20 -10.72 25.52
C ASP A 85 -8.05 -11.26 24.38
N PHE A 86 -8.40 -12.55 24.38
CA PHE A 86 -9.31 -13.11 23.38
C PHE A 86 -10.71 -12.48 23.44
N ARG A 87 -11.17 -12.03 24.62
CA ARG A 87 -12.46 -11.33 24.74
C ARG A 87 -12.41 -9.91 24.17
N ARG A 88 -11.22 -9.30 24.12
CA ARG A 88 -10.97 -7.95 23.61
C ARG A 88 -9.58 -7.90 22.96
N PRO A 89 -9.44 -8.48 21.75
CA PRO A 89 -8.15 -8.53 21.10
C PRO A 89 -7.65 -7.12 20.82
N PRO A 90 -6.32 -6.89 20.85
CA PRO A 90 -5.78 -5.58 20.59
C PRO A 90 -6.10 -5.18 19.14
N MET A 91 -6.71 -4.00 18.98
CA MET A 91 -6.95 -3.41 17.67
C MET A 91 -5.65 -2.78 17.17
N ILE A 92 -4.88 -3.55 16.42
CA ILE A 92 -3.63 -3.09 15.80
C ILE A 92 -3.88 -2.95 14.31
N SER A 93 -3.43 -1.86 13.72
CA SER A 93 -3.45 -1.70 12.27
C SER A 93 -2.14 -1.14 11.75
N VAL A 94 -1.74 -1.54 10.55
CA VAL A 94 -0.60 -0.93 9.87
C VAL A 94 -1.01 0.45 9.39
N ALA A 95 -0.36 1.48 9.91
CA ALA A 95 -0.62 2.88 9.54
C ALA A 95 0.16 3.27 8.29
N SER A 96 1.42 2.82 8.19
CA SER A 96 2.32 3.14 7.09
C SER A 96 3.27 1.99 6.78
N SER A 97 3.71 1.94 5.52
CA SER A 97 4.67 0.94 5.04
C SER A 97 5.57 1.51 3.95
N VAL A 98 6.81 1.05 3.89
CA VAL A 98 7.76 1.39 2.83
C VAL A 98 8.83 0.31 2.70
N VAL A 99 9.29 0.09 1.48
CA VAL A 99 10.45 -0.77 1.20
C VAL A 99 11.69 0.11 1.12
N VAL A 100 12.62 -0.10 2.04
CA VAL A 100 13.96 0.50 2.03
C VAL A 100 14.95 -0.64 2.07
N GLU A 101 15.33 -1.16 0.89
CA GLU A 101 16.08 -2.41 0.78
C GLU A 101 17.31 -2.47 1.71
N PRO A 102 17.53 -3.61 2.39
CA PRO A 102 16.79 -4.88 2.31
C PRO A 102 15.54 -4.96 3.21
N TYR A 103 15.09 -3.84 3.79
CA TYR A 103 14.06 -3.83 4.82
C TYR A 103 12.67 -3.49 4.27
N ILE A 104 11.66 -4.20 4.76
CA ILE A 104 10.26 -3.78 4.68
C ILE A 104 9.92 -3.13 6.02
N LEU A 105 9.71 -1.82 6.01
CA LEU A 105 9.35 -1.05 7.20
C LEU A 105 7.83 -0.94 7.31
N ILE A 106 7.30 -1.12 8.51
CA ILE A 106 5.90 -0.84 8.85
C ILE A 106 5.83 -0.04 10.14
N SER A 107 4.95 0.96 10.20
CA SER A 107 4.54 1.56 11.47
C SER A 107 3.11 1.16 11.79
N VAL A 108 2.89 0.74 13.03
CA VAL A 108 1.56 0.35 13.51
C VAL A 108 0.87 1.51 14.23
N SER A 109 -0.44 1.62 14.07
CA SER A 109 -1.28 2.56 14.78
C SER A 109 -1.31 2.26 16.29
N ARG A 110 -1.94 3.15 17.07
CA ARG A 110 -2.05 3.04 18.54
C ARG A 110 -2.48 1.63 18.97
N PRO A 111 -1.97 1.12 20.11
CA PRO A 111 -1.34 1.87 21.20
C PRO A 111 0.19 1.95 21.17
N TYR A 112 0.87 1.16 20.35
CA TYR A 112 2.31 0.94 20.48
C TYR A 112 3.17 2.00 19.79
N ASN A 113 2.65 2.64 18.73
CA ASN A 113 3.33 3.70 17.98
C ASN A 113 4.80 3.42 17.61
N PHE A 114 5.15 2.16 17.28
CA PHE A 114 6.51 1.78 16.88
C PHE A 114 6.60 1.47 15.38
N THR A 115 7.82 1.56 14.87
CA THR A 115 8.21 1.07 13.55
C THR A 115 8.91 -0.27 13.69
N TYR A 116 8.61 -1.19 12.78
CA TYR A 116 9.22 -2.51 12.69
C TYR A 116 9.81 -2.69 11.30
N ALA A 117 10.93 -3.40 11.23
CA ALA A 117 11.62 -3.73 10.00
C ALA A 117 11.63 -5.24 9.84
N PHE A 118 11.13 -5.75 8.72
CA PHE A 118 11.40 -7.11 8.29
C PHE A 118 12.65 -7.09 7.41
N ASP A 119 13.70 -7.77 7.84
CA ASP A 119 14.91 -7.96 7.04
C ASP A 119 14.68 -9.11 6.06
N THR A 120 14.56 -8.78 4.77
CA THR A 120 14.32 -9.78 3.72
C THR A 120 15.50 -10.72 3.51
N SER A 121 16.70 -10.37 3.98
CA SER A 121 17.90 -11.20 3.85
C SER A 121 17.97 -12.28 4.91
N SER A 122 17.64 -11.95 6.16
CA SER A 122 17.65 -12.90 7.29
C SER A 122 16.30 -13.57 7.54
N GLY A 123 15.20 -12.97 7.07
CA GLY A 123 13.85 -13.45 7.35
C GLY A 123 13.33 -13.09 8.74
N GLU A 124 13.97 -12.13 9.42
CA GLU A 124 13.68 -11.77 10.81
C GLU A 124 13.03 -10.38 10.93
N TRP A 125 12.23 -10.23 11.99
CA TRP A 125 11.63 -8.96 12.36
C TRP A 125 12.47 -8.26 13.43
N HIS A 126 12.61 -6.96 13.28
CA HIS A 126 13.31 -6.08 14.22
C HIS A 126 12.41 -4.91 14.61
N GLN A 127 12.47 -4.52 15.88
CA GLN A 127 11.94 -3.23 16.29
C GLN A 127 12.96 -2.14 15.94
N VAL A 128 12.49 -1.07 15.32
CA VAL A 128 13.32 0.06 14.91
C VAL A 128 13.29 1.11 16.01
N GLU A 129 14.46 1.65 16.37
CA GLU A 129 14.56 2.77 17.31
C GLU A 129 14.11 4.07 16.64
N GLY A 130 13.36 4.89 17.38
CA GLY A 130 12.93 6.21 16.93
C GLY A 130 11.41 6.35 16.73
N GLU A 131 11.03 7.26 15.85
CA GLU A 131 9.65 7.65 15.61
C GLU A 131 8.97 6.79 14.53
N GLN A 132 7.65 6.96 14.41
CA GLN A 132 6.88 6.37 13.32
C GLN A 132 7.25 7.00 11.97
N LEU A 133 7.01 6.25 10.90
CA LEU A 133 7.07 6.79 9.54
C LEU A 133 6.06 7.95 9.43
N PRO A 134 6.50 9.15 8.97
CA PRO A 134 5.70 10.38 9.03
C PRO A 134 4.69 10.52 7.87
N PHE A 135 4.06 9.41 7.49
CA PHE A 135 3.06 9.33 6.42
C PHE A 135 2.03 8.23 6.71
N VAL A 136 1.00 8.13 5.87
CA VAL A 136 -0.04 7.10 5.96
C VAL A 136 -0.13 6.32 4.65
N GLY A 137 -0.31 5.01 4.76
CA GLY A 137 -0.37 4.09 3.62
C GLY A 137 1.02 3.63 3.15
N ALA A 138 1.10 3.18 1.90
CA ALA A 138 2.36 2.74 1.30
C ALA A 138 3.08 3.92 0.64
N ALA A 139 4.35 4.11 0.98
CA ALA A 139 5.23 5.03 0.26
C ALA A 139 5.91 4.31 -0.90
N ALA A 140 5.93 4.97 -2.06
CA ALA A 140 6.53 4.41 -3.27
C ALA A 140 7.89 5.03 -3.59
N PRO A 141 8.86 4.25 -4.07
CA PRO A 141 10.19 4.74 -4.38
C PRO A 141 10.16 5.69 -5.58
N HIS A 142 10.88 6.81 -5.45
CA HIS A 142 11.02 7.84 -6.47
C HIS A 142 12.48 8.06 -6.90
N GLY A 143 13.36 7.13 -6.52
CA GLY A 143 14.80 7.18 -6.79
C GLY A 143 15.61 7.98 -5.77
N GLY A 144 16.92 7.74 -5.70
CA GLY A 144 17.84 8.49 -4.81
C GLY A 144 17.53 8.39 -3.32
N GLY A 145 16.82 7.34 -2.87
CA GLY A 145 16.35 7.21 -1.49
C GLY A 145 15.18 8.13 -1.13
N ILE A 146 14.49 8.69 -2.14
CA ILE A 146 13.29 9.50 -1.98
C ILE A 146 12.07 8.62 -2.19
N PHE A 147 11.05 8.81 -1.36
CA PHE A 147 9.78 8.11 -1.41
C PHE A 147 8.63 9.12 -1.43
N LEU A 148 7.57 8.84 -2.17
CA LEU A 148 6.38 9.68 -2.22
C LEU A 148 5.22 9.01 -1.49
N ALA A 149 4.56 9.78 -0.61
CA ALA A 149 3.36 9.33 0.10
C ALA A 149 2.50 10.51 0.59
N PRO A 150 1.21 10.29 0.88
CA PRO A 150 0.38 11.25 1.60
C PRO A 150 0.86 11.40 3.06
N SER A 151 1.01 12.64 3.54
CA SER A 151 1.41 12.92 4.95
C SER A 151 0.43 12.43 6.00
N HIS A 152 -0.85 12.37 5.65
CA HIS A 152 -1.90 11.74 6.45
C HIS A 152 -3.02 11.29 5.50
N LYS A 153 -4.05 10.65 6.05
CA LYS A 153 -5.21 10.21 5.26
C LYS A 153 -5.82 11.41 4.52
N TYR A 154 -5.78 11.37 3.19
CA TYR A 154 -6.23 12.46 2.29
C TYR A 154 -5.44 13.77 2.38
N GLY A 155 -4.27 13.76 3.02
CA GLY A 155 -3.40 14.91 3.14
C GLY A 155 -2.62 15.22 1.86
N PRO A 156 -1.76 16.25 1.90
CA PRO A 156 -0.85 16.56 0.80
C PRO A 156 0.16 15.43 0.58
N ILE A 157 0.47 15.19 -0.70
CA ILE A 157 1.60 14.35 -1.11
C ILE A 157 2.89 15.07 -0.71
N LYS A 158 3.78 14.33 -0.08
CA LYS A 158 5.11 14.80 0.29
C LYS A 158 6.15 13.79 -0.16
N ALA A 159 7.39 14.25 -0.20
CA ALA A 159 8.55 13.42 -0.42
C ALA A 159 9.26 13.16 0.91
N TYR A 160 9.79 11.96 1.06
CA TYR A 160 10.46 11.49 2.26
C TYR A 160 11.80 10.92 1.86
N CYS A 161 12.89 11.49 2.37
CA CYS A 161 14.18 10.82 2.33
C CYS A 161 14.25 9.91 3.55
N ILE A 162 14.22 8.59 3.32
CA ILE A 162 14.19 7.59 4.38
C ILE A 162 15.50 6.81 4.30
N ARG A 163 16.21 6.72 5.44
CA ARG A 163 17.44 5.97 5.55
C ARG A 163 17.39 5.07 6.77
N VAL A 164 17.84 3.84 6.58
CA VAL A 164 17.98 2.84 7.62
C VAL A 164 19.46 2.59 7.85
N SER A 165 19.90 2.62 9.10
CA SER A 165 21.27 2.33 9.51
C SER A 165 21.30 1.42 10.72
N THR A 166 22.38 0.67 10.89
CA THR A 166 22.62 -0.10 12.12
C THR A 166 23.45 0.73 13.09
N SER A 167 23.01 0.83 14.33
CA SER A 167 23.75 1.55 15.37
C SER A 167 25.01 0.76 15.73
N GLY A 168 26.13 1.46 15.92
CA GLY A 168 27.40 0.85 16.32
C GLY A 168 27.39 0.24 17.74
N LYS A 169 26.34 0.47 18.52
CA LYS A 169 26.16 -0.07 19.88
C LYS A 169 25.02 -1.06 19.89
N GLY A 170 25.33 -2.34 19.66
CA GLY A 170 24.37 -3.44 19.84
C GLY A 170 23.56 -3.83 18.60
N GLY A 171 23.82 -3.24 17.43
CA GLY A 171 23.19 -3.65 16.17
C GLY A 171 21.71 -3.27 16.05
N ALA A 172 21.24 -2.32 16.86
CA ALA A 172 19.87 -1.80 16.76
C ALA A 172 19.68 -1.08 15.43
N ILE A 173 18.48 -1.19 14.85
CA ILE A 173 18.14 -0.51 13.60
C ILE A 173 17.66 0.90 13.92
N GLU A 174 18.30 1.90 13.34
CA GLU A 174 17.95 3.32 13.44
C GLU A 174 17.30 3.80 12.14
N LEU A 175 16.31 4.67 12.28
CA LEU A 175 15.59 5.30 11.17
C LEU A 175 15.83 6.81 11.17
N SER A 176 16.32 7.35 10.05
CA SER A 176 16.32 8.79 9.80
C SER A 176 15.34 9.11 8.69
N THR A 177 14.45 10.08 8.92
CA THR A 177 13.51 10.56 7.91
C THR A 177 13.60 12.07 7.77
N THR A 178 13.66 12.57 6.54
CA THR A 178 13.54 14.00 6.21
C THR A 178 12.36 14.21 5.28
N VAL A 179 11.49 15.17 5.61
CA VAL A 179 10.31 15.51 4.81
C VAL A 179 10.65 16.66 3.86
N ILE A 180 10.32 16.48 2.58
CA ILE A 180 10.55 17.43 1.49
C ILE A 180 9.17 17.78 0.90
N PRO A 181 8.81 19.07 0.78
CA PRO A 181 7.57 19.48 0.17
C PRO A 181 7.52 19.09 -1.31
N VAL A 182 6.33 18.67 -1.76
CA VAL A 182 6.01 18.44 -3.17
C VAL A 182 5.00 19.50 -3.60
N ARG A 183 5.33 20.26 -4.64
CA ARG A 183 4.52 21.39 -5.11
C ARG A 183 4.34 21.36 -6.61
N ASN A 184 3.26 21.95 -7.12
CA ASN A 184 3.13 22.20 -8.55
C ASN A 184 4.04 23.37 -8.99
N GLU A 185 4.02 23.69 -10.29
CA GLU A 185 4.76 24.83 -10.87
C GLU A 185 4.32 26.20 -10.32
N GLU A 186 3.14 26.28 -9.71
CA GLU A 186 2.61 27.48 -9.03
C GLU A 186 2.98 27.52 -7.54
N HIS A 187 3.86 26.61 -7.09
CA HIS A 187 4.27 26.42 -5.69
C HIS A 187 3.12 26.05 -4.73
N GLU A 188 2.01 25.50 -5.22
CA GLU A 188 0.92 24.97 -4.41
C GLU A 188 1.14 23.49 -4.05
N GLU A 189 0.71 23.09 -2.86
CA GLU A 189 0.82 21.69 -2.42
C GLU A 189 -0.17 20.78 -3.17
N ILE A 190 0.32 19.62 -3.60
CA ILE A 190 -0.52 18.60 -4.22
C ILE A 190 -1.35 17.89 -3.15
N ASN A 191 -2.59 18.33 -2.96
CA ASN A 191 -3.50 17.72 -2.01
C ASN A 191 -4.21 16.50 -2.63
N ALA A 192 -4.20 15.36 -1.94
CA ALA A 192 -4.90 14.17 -2.40
C ALA A 192 -6.43 14.38 -2.44
N ARG A 193 -7.02 15.27 -1.63
CA ARG A 193 -8.47 15.62 -1.62
C ARG A 193 -9.42 14.41 -1.69
N GLY A 194 -9.09 13.33 -0.99
CA GLY A 194 -9.89 12.08 -1.03
C GLY A 194 -9.42 11.05 -2.07
N ALA A 195 -8.52 11.41 -2.98
CA ALA A 195 -7.92 10.52 -3.96
C ALA A 195 -6.94 9.53 -3.31
N ARG A 196 -6.79 8.37 -3.94
CA ARG A 196 -5.70 7.43 -3.67
C ARG A 196 -4.48 7.80 -4.49
N TYR A 197 -3.33 7.82 -3.82
CA TYR A 197 -2.03 7.89 -4.46
C TYR A 197 -1.73 6.57 -5.18
N VAL A 198 -1.25 6.66 -6.43
CA VAL A 198 -0.82 5.52 -7.23
C VAL A 198 0.55 5.85 -7.82
N HIS A 199 1.55 5.03 -7.50
CA HIS A 199 2.85 5.13 -8.15
C HIS A 199 2.79 4.47 -9.54
N LEU A 200 3.32 5.14 -10.55
CA LEU A 200 3.29 4.67 -11.93
C LEU A 200 4.67 4.22 -12.37
N ASP A 201 5.66 5.11 -12.26
CA ASP A 201 7.07 4.81 -12.49
C ASP A 201 7.98 5.81 -11.76
N ARG A 202 9.29 5.75 -12.03
CA ARG A 202 10.30 6.58 -11.37
C ARG A 202 10.07 8.09 -11.47
N GLU A 203 9.36 8.57 -12.48
CA GLU A 203 9.09 10.00 -12.68
C GLU A 203 7.60 10.34 -12.59
N HIS A 204 6.71 9.34 -12.53
CA HIS A 204 5.28 9.57 -12.63
C HIS A 204 4.50 8.96 -11.47
N PHE A 205 3.49 9.70 -11.03
CA PHE A 205 2.48 9.21 -10.11
C PHE A 205 1.11 9.73 -10.51
N ALA A 206 0.06 9.13 -9.96
CA ALA A 206 -1.30 9.55 -10.18
C ALA A 206 -2.09 9.67 -8.89
N LEU A 207 -3.12 10.50 -8.94
CA LEU A 207 -4.16 10.60 -7.94
C LEU A 207 -5.46 10.09 -8.56
N LEU A 208 -6.01 9.02 -7.99
CA LEU A 208 -7.27 8.42 -8.41
C LEU A 208 -8.34 8.66 -7.36
N SER A 209 -9.33 9.50 -7.66
CA SER A 209 -10.53 9.68 -6.83
C SER A 209 -11.75 9.08 -7.52
N TRP A 210 -12.74 8.71 -6.73
CA TRP A 210 -14.02 8.25 -7.25
C TRP A 210 -15.17 8.60 -6.33
N GLN A 211 -16.34 8.71 -6.93
CA GLN A 211 -17.59 8.96 -6.23
C GLN A 211 -18.71 8.15 -6.88
N LYS A 212 -19.53 7.53 -6.03
CA LYS A 212 -20.76 6.85 -6.46
C LYS A 212 -21.86 7.89 -6.69
N ASP A 213 -22.67 7.68 -7.71
CA ASP A 213 -23.88 8.48 -7.93
C ASP A 213 -24.83 8.30 -6.75
N SER A 214 -25.39 9.39 -6.21
CA SER A 214 -26.13 9.35 -4.95
C SER A 214 -27.65 9.53 -5.11
N GLY A 215 -28.20 9.54 -6.34
CA GLY A 215 -29.58 10.02 -6.51
C GLY A 215 -30.48 9.33 -7.53
N ARG A 216 -30.04 9.08 -8.77
CA ARG A 216 -31.00 8.86 -9.88
C ARG A 216 -30.98 7.47 -10.51
N TYR A 217 -29.88 6.74 -10.41
CA TYR A 217 -29.70 5.47 -11.10
C TYR A 217 -29.25 4.41 -10.11
N MET A 218 -30.19 3.89 -9.33
CA MET A 218 -29.96 2.79 -8.40
C MET A 218 -30.42 1.47 -9.03
N SER A 219 -29.76 0.38 -8.66
CA SER A 219 -30.21 -0.99 -8.85
C SER A 219 -30.69 -1.49 -7.50
N TYR A 220 -31.78 -2.26 -7.49
CA TYR A 220 -32.28 -2.90 -6.27
C TYR A 220 -32.03 -4.39 -6.37
N ASP A 221 -31.35 -4.94 -5.36
CA ASP A 221 -31.13 -6.37 -5.24
C ASP A 221 -32.17 -6.96 -4.29
N THR A 222 -33.09 -7.74 -4.85
CA THR A 222 -34.18 -8.40 -4.12
C THR A 222 -33.68 -9.48 -3.16
N LYS A 223 -32.44 -9.97 -3.31
CA LYS A 223 -31.88 -11.01 -2.44
C LYS A 223 -31.28 -10.41 -1.18
N THR A 224 -30.64 -9.25 -1.28
CA THR A 224 -30.01 -8.57 -0.15
C THR A 224 -30.89 -7.48 0.45
N ASP A 225 -31.98 -7.11 -0.23
CA ASP A 225 -32.83 -5.95 0.11
C ASP A 225 -32.04 -4.63 0.16
N GLU A 226 -31.03 -4.51 -0.72
CA GLU A 226 -30.13 -3.35 -0.77
C GLU A 226 -30.25 -2.60 -2.10
N THR A 227 -29.94 -1.30 -2.07
CA THR A 227 -29.89 -0.45 -3.26
C THR A 227 -28.45 -0.05 -3.58
N TYR A 228 -28.04 -0.27 -4.81
CA TYR A 228 -26.68 0.00 -5.26
C TYR A 228 -26.66 1.07 -6.35
N PRO A 229 -25.75 2.05 -6.28
CA PRO A 229 -25.60 3.03 -7.34
C PRO A 229 -25.06 2.37 -8.61
N ARG A 230 -25.67 2.67 -9.76
CA ARG A 230 -25.31 2.11 -11.07
C ARG A 230 -24.23 2.89 -11.79
N LYS A 231 -23.85 4.04 -11.25
CA LYS A 231 -22.86 4.93 -11.84
C LYS A 231 -21.75 5.23 -10.85
N LEU A 232 -20.53 5.13 -11.34
CA LEU A 232 -19.30 5.48 -10.64
C LEU A 232 -18.57 6.51 -11.48
N TYR A 233 -18.27 7.66 -10.89
CA TYR A 233 -17.46 8.70 -11.51
C TYR A 233 -16.05 8.59 -10.95
N LEU A 234 -15.05 8.57 -11.84
CA LEU A 234 -13.65 8.52 -11.46
C LEU A 234 -12.94 9.73 -12.04
N ASN A 235 -12.02 10.30 -11.27
CA ASN A 235 -11.08 11.28 -11.76
C ASN A 235 -9.65 10.75 -11.56
N LEU A 236 -8.88 10.73 -12.64
CA LEU A 236 -7.48 10.33 -12.66
C LEU A 236 -6.65 11.55 -13.06
N VAL A 237 -5.83 12.03 -12.14
CA VAL A 237 -4.86 13.10 -12.40
C VAL A 237 -3.46 12.49 -12.37
N THR A 238 -2.70 12.70 -13.43
CA THR A 238 -1.32 12.20 -13.56
C THR A 238 -0.33 13.35 -13.44
N TYR A 239 0.74 13.10 -12.71
CA TYR A 239 1.81 14.06 -12.45
C TYR A 239 3.13 13.48 -12.91
N ARG A 240 3.99 14.36 -13.43
CA ARG A 240 5.40 14.08 -13.65
C ARG A 240 6.22 14.88 -12.66
N THR A 241 7.12 14.21 -11.98
CA THR A 241 8.06 14.85 -11.08
C THR A 241 9.21 15.47 -11.86
N GLY A 242 9.45 16.75 -11.60
CA GLY A 242 10.61 17.49 -12.08
C GLY A 242 11.86 17.22 -11.26
N ARG A 243 12.94 17.94 -11.57
CA ARG A 243 14.19 17.85 -10.79
C ARG A 243 13.97 18.45 -9.40
N CYS A 244 14.57 17.83 -8.38
CA CYS A 244 14.70 18.41 -7.05
C CYS A 244 15.46 19.74 -7.17
N VAL A 245 14.80 20.85 -6.85
CA VAL A 245 15.43 22.17 -6.88
C VAL A 245 16.10 22.37 -5.52
N LEU A 246 17.44 22.42 -5.54
CA LEU A 246 18.27 22.66 -4.34
C LEU A 246 18.67 24.13 -4.18
N GLU A 247 18.18 25.03 -5.04
CA GLU A 247 18.53 26.45 -4.97
C GLU A 247 17.75 27.15 -3.85
N GLY A 248 18.47 27.59 -2.80
CA GLY A 248 17.91 28.47 -1.76
C GLY A 248 17.42 27.80 -0.48
N LYS A 249 18.27 26.99 0.17
CA LYS A 249 18.19 26.51 1.57
C LYS A 249 17.07 25.53 1.97
N THR A 250 15.99 25.36 1.21
CA THR A 250 15.01 24.30 1.48
C THR A 250 14.79 23.46 0.22
N PRO A 251 15.13 22.16 0.23
CA PRO A 251 14.88 21.29 -0.90
C PRO A 251 13.37 21.22 -1.16
N GLU A 252 12.96 21.29 -2.42
CA GLU A 252 11.59 21.00 -2.83
C GLU A 252 11.55 20.17 -4.11
N ILE A 253 10.46 19.42 -4.25
CA ILE A 253 10.17 18.65 -5.46
C ILE A 253 9.02 19.34 -6.21
N VAL A 254 9.35 19.90 -7.38
CA VAL A 254 8.35 20.48 -8.27
C VAL A 254 7.79 19.38 -9.17
N VAL A 255 6.46 19.34 -9.31
CA VAL A 255 5.75 18.40 -10.18
C VAL A 255 4.90 19.16 -11.19
N SER A 256 4.68 18.56 -12.35
CA SER A 256 3.84 19.11 -13.43
C SER A 256 2.66 18.19 -13.70
N CYS A 257 1.46 18.76 -13.80
CA CYS A 257 0.27 18.00 -14.18
C CYS A 257 0.39 17.61 -15.66
N GLN A 258 0.29 16.32 -15.97
CA GLN A 258 0.42 15.79 -17.33
C GLN A 258 -0.94 15.56 -17.99
N SER A 259 -1.90 15.03 -17.24
CA SER A 259 -3.26 14.86 -17.72
C SER A 259 -4.24 14.73 -16.56
N GLU A 260 -5.46 15.19 -16.81
CA GLU A 260 -6.64 14.98 -15.96
C GLU A 260 -7.71 14.31 -16.81
N GLN A 261 -8.20 13.14 -16.36
CA GLN A 261 -9.16 12.33 -17.08
C GLN A 261 -10.32 11.96 -16.17
N ALA A 262 -11.53 12.31 -16.61
CA ALA A 262 -12.77 11.94 -15.93
C ALA A 262 -13.44 10.77 -16.66
N PHE A 263 -13.77 9.71 -15.91
CA PHE A 263 -14.44 8.53 -16.40
C PHE A 263 -15.80 8.36 -15.74
N ARG A 264 -16.74 7.80 -16.50
CA ARG A 264 -18.03 7.34 -15.99
C ARG A 264 -18.19 5.86 -16.28
N ILE A 265 -18.19 5.05 -15.24
CA ILE A 265 -18.43 3.61 -15.34
C ILE A 265 -19.88 3.35 -14.96
N CYS A 266 -20.58 2.59 -15.80
CA CYS A 266 -21.95 2.15 -15.56
C CYS A 266 -21.96 0.65 -15.27
N SER A 267 -22.67 0.24 -14.24
CA SER A 267 -22.90 -1.16 -13.87
C SER A 267 -24.40 -1.46 -13.87
N SER A 268 -24.80 -2.55 -14.51
CA SER A 268 -26.19 -3.00 -14.46
C SER A 268 -26.58 -3.53 -13.08
N PRO A 269 -25.78 -4.39 -12.42
CA PRO A 269 -26.01 -4.79 -11.03
C PRO A 269 -25.87 -3.65 -10.01
N GLY A 270 -25.08 -2.61 -10.34
CA GLY A 270 -24.68 -1.56 -9.41
C GLY A 270 -23.28 -1.77 -8.82
N PHE A 271 -22.82 -0.82 -8.00
CA PHE A 271 -21.55 -0.85 -7.30
C PHE A 271 -21.79 -1.02 -5.78
N SER A 272 -21.40 -2.16 -5.23
CA SER A 272 -21.50 -2.44 -3.79
C SER A 272 -20.53 -1.58 -2.97
N ASP A 273 -20.77 -1.51 -1.66
CA ASP A 273 -19.89 -0.82 -0.69
C ASP A 273 -18.59 -1.56 -0.38
N ALA A 274 -18.40 -2.76 -0.96
CA ALA A 274 -17.13 -3.45 -0.91
C ALA A 274 -16.00 -2.57 -1.49
N PRO A 275 -14.75 -2.77 -1.04
CA PRO A 275 -13.60 -2.04 -1.58
C PRO A 275 -13.51 -2.23 -3.09
N ILE A 276 -13.64 -1.12 -3.84
CA ILE A 276 -13.44 -1.13 -5.29
C ILE A 276 -11.93 -1.17 -5.54
N ALA A 277 -11.48 -2.19 -6.27
CA ALA A 277 -10.11 -2.33 -6.71
C ALA A 277 -9.98 -1.81 -8.14
N PHE A 278 -8.91 -1.06 -8.40
CA PHE A 278 -8.56 -0.58 -9.73
C PHE A 278 -7.16 -1.10 -10.07
N THR A 279 -6.97 -1.53 -11.32
CA THR A 279 -5.65 -1.78 -11.89
C THR A 279 -5.40 -0.72 -12.94
N LEU A 280 -4.30 0.00 -12.80
CA LEU A 280 -3.83 0.97 -13.79
C LEU A 280 -2.64 0.35 -14.51
N SER A 281 -2.71 0.33 -15.84
CA SER A 281 -1.65 -0.13 -16.73
C SER A 281 -1.30 1.00 -17.69
N ILE A 282 -0.04 1.42 -17.69
CA ILE A 282 0.44 2.38 -18.67
C ILE A 282 1.11 1.59 -19.78
N TYR A 283 0.57 1.70 -20.99
CA TYR A 283 1.22 1.21 -22.19
C TYR A 283 2.20 2.31 -22.64
N LYS A 284 3.48 1.97 -22.74
CA LYS A 284 4.49 2.81 -23.39
C LYS A 284 4.51 2.52 -24.89
#